data_AF-A0A8H3IB58-F1
#
_entry.id   AF-A0A8H3IB58-F1
#
_cell.length_a   1.000
_cell.length_b   1.000
_cell.length_c   1.000
_cell.angle_alpha   90.00
_cell.angle_beta   90.00
_cell.angle_gamma   90.00
#
_symmetry.space_group_name_H-M   'P 1'
#
loop_
_entity.id
_entity.type
_entity.pdbx_description
1 polymer ?
#
loop_
_entity_poly.entity_id
_entity_poly.type
_entity_poly.pdbx_seq_one_letter_code
_entity_poly.pdbx_strand_id
1 'polypeptide(L)'
;MSRLNPRSRNPSRKAHPPQTPRNPIHPTTTADSKSSKQIQKPNHLTSLPASRTHHSAVVPSLPREPMSFDTPLPPYNATDPHATFLNSSCLDLLFIELVPMAYRIADELSQREHSNSTENGLVRMKTGVDAGSVKDGGGGGAGGSTLGGTATGSGTEEGEEGERKREGAYRRLDALGYRVGQGIVERFSRDRPRFTDTLDMIKFLCKDVWQLIFRKQIDNLKTNHRGIYVLTDNTFRPLARMSMASPAEAVIKAQPFLWFPSGVMRGALASMGLNTTVHAETSELPGAIFQIKTVGAKP
;
A
#
# COMPACT_ATOMS: atom_id res chain seq x y z
N MET A 1 78.76 -23.36 8.65
CA MET A 1 77.66 -24.35 8.61
C MET A 1 76.38 -23.55 8.33
N SER A 2 75.96 -23.29 7.09
CA SER A 2 75.90 -24.17 5.88
C SER A 2 74.91 -25.32 6.13
N ARG A 3 73.85 -25.53 5.35
CA ARG A 3 73.56 -25.22 3.92
C ARG A 3 72.17 -24.55 3.79
N LEU A 4 72.01 -23.43 3.07
CA LEU A 4 71.89 -23.22 1.61
C LEU A 4 70.56 -23.68 0.97
N ASN A 5 69.71 -22.69 0.68
CA ASN A 5 68.63 -22.64 -0.33
C ASN A 5 69.22 -22.89 -1.75
N PRO A 6 68.48 -23.44 -2.74
CA PRO A 6 68.00 -22.54 -3.81
C PRO A 6 66.75 -22.97 -4.63
N ARG A 7 65.88 -22.00 -4.97
CA ARG A 7 65.22 -21.79 -6.29
C ARG A 7 64.17 -22.87 -6.72
N SER A 8 63.21 -22.63 -7.63
CA SER A 8 63.31 -21.87 -8.88
C SER A 8 61.97 -21.44 -9.51
N ARG A 9 61.92 -20.17 -9.96
CA ARG A 9 61.27 -19.65 -11.19
C ARG A 9 59.78 -19.92 -11.50
N ASN A 10 58.97 -18.88 -11.25
CA ASN A 10 58.11 -18.23 -12.25
C ASN A 10 59.00 -17.60 -13.39
N PRO A 11 58.52 -17.11 -14.57
CA PRO A 11 57.13 -17.04 -15.08
C PRO A 11 56.92 -17.32 -16.60
N SER A 12 55.66 -17.31 -17.06
CA SER A 12 55.17 -16.82 -18.38
C SER A 12 53.62 -16.90 -18.39
N ARG A 13 52.78 -15.91 -18.70
CA ARG A 13 52.85 -14.62 -19.45
C ARG A 13 52.80 -14.72 -20.98
N LYS A 14 51.58 -14.76 -21.54
CA LYS A 14 51.10 -14.25 -22.87
C LYS A 14 49.63 -14.71 -23.06
N ALA A 15 48.71 -13.98 -23.70
CA ALA A 15 48.68 -12.56 -24.07
C ALA A 15 47.23 -12.10 -24.40
N HIS A 16 46.88 -10.84 -24.09
CA HIS A 16 45.98 -10.06 -24.96
C HIS A 16 46.82 -9.46 -26.09
N PRO A 17 46.31 -9.43 -27.33
CA PRO A 17 45.98 -8.14 -27.97
C PRO A 17 44.79 -8.24 -28.97
N PRO A 18 44.45 -7.19 -29.75
CA PRO A 18 44.22 -5.79 -29.39
C PRO A 18 42.82 -5.31 -29.86
N GLN A 19 42.53 -4.01 -29.74
CA GLN A 19 41.31 -3.36 -30.27
C GLN A 19 41.55 -2.61 -31.60
N THR A 20 40.45 -2.17 -32.24
CA THR A 20 40.35 -1.05 -33.24
C THR A 20 40.92 -1.30 -34.66
N PRO A 21 40.60 -0.45 -35.66
CA PRO A 21 39.27 0.01 -36.09
C PRO A 21 39.07 0.00 -37.63
N ARG A 22 37.84 0.24 -38.14
CA ARG A 22 37.56 1.11 -39.31
C ARG A 22 36.08 1.21 -39.73
N ASN A 23 35.60 2.44 -39.85
CA ASN A 23 34.63 2.95 -40.84
C ASN A 23 35.43 3.76 -41.90
N PRO A 24 34.82 4.35 -42.95
CA PRO A 24 33.62 4.02 -43.74
C PRO A 24 33.98 3.91 -45.26
N ILE A 25 32.99 3.93 -46.18
CA ILE A 25 33.02 4.72 -47.45
C ILE A 25 31.63 4.70 -48.17
N HIS A 26 31.36 5.76 -48.93
CA HIS A 26 30.12 6.06 -49.70
C HIS A 26 30.29 5.70 -51.22
N PRO A 27 29.65 6.37 -52.22
CA PRO A 27 28.25 6.20 -52.66
C PRO A 27 28.07 6.01 -54.19
N THR A 28 26.83 5.79 -54.63
CA THR A 28 26.22 6.32 -55.88
C THR A 28 24.70 6.33 -55.70
N THR A 29 23.93 7.40 -55.98
CA THR A 29 23.57 8.00 -57.29
C THR A 29 22.78 6.99 -58.15
N THR A 30 21.55 7.25 -58.62
CA THR A 30 21.03 8.51 -59.19
C THR A 30 19.55 8.74 -58.86
N ALA A 31 19.10 10.00 -58.85
CA ALA A 31 17.67 10.35 -58.98
C ALA A 31 17.30 10.55 -60.46
N ASP A 32 16.02 10.42 -60.83
CA ASP A 32 15.44 11.31 -61.83
C ASP A 32 13.93 11.51 -61.59
N SER A 33 13.38 12.61 -62.10
CA SER A 33 12.00 13.06 -61.92
C SER A 33 11.37 13.45 -63.26
N LYS A 34 10.28 12.77 -63.66
CA LYS A 34 9.22 13.27 -64.56
C LYS A 34 7.92 12.52 -64.18
N SER A 35 6.75 13.13 -63.90
CA SER A 35 6.05 14.31 -64.43
C SER A 35 5.10 14.02 -65.61
N SER A 36 3.81 13.93 -65.28
CA SER A 36 2.66 14.54 -66.00
C SER A 36 2.38 14.21 -67.48
N LYS A 37 1.26 13.51 -67.73
CA LYS A 37 0.04 13.93 -68.50
C LYS A 37 -0.88 12.71 -68.66
N GLN A 38 -2.19 12.74 -68.39
CA GLN A 38 -3.29 13.67 -68.70
C GLN A 38 -3.83 13.52 -70.15
N ILE A 39 -4.90 12.73 -70.29
CA ILE A 39 -5.96 12.72 -71.33
C ILE A 39 -7.21 12.21 -70.57
N GLN A 40 -8.33 12.93 -70.39
CA GLN A 40 -9.35 13.54 -71.26
C GLN A 40 -10.63 12.69 -71.44
N LYS A 41 -11.77 13.41 -71.50
CA LYS A 41 -13.19 13.00 -71.52
C LYS A 41 -13.65 12.70 -72.99
N PRO A 42 -14.90 12.25 -73.35
CA PRO A 42 -16.18 12.68 -72.74
C PRO A 42 -17.51 11.86 -72.84
N ASN A 43 -18.52 12.36 -72.11
CA ASN A 43 -19.99 12.46 -72.34
C ASN A 43 -20.90 11.24 -72.66
N HIS A 44 -22.07 11.21 -71.98
CA HIS A 44 -23.48 11.27 -72.46
C HIS A 44 -24.39 11.13 -71.19
N LEU A 45 -25.37 11.97 -70.86
CA LEU A 45 -26.72 12.19 -71.44
C LEU A 45 -27.61 10.92 -71.38
N THR A 46 -28.81 10.87 -70.75
CA THR A 46 -29.69 11.90 -70.09
C THR A 46 -30.42 11.23 -68.88
N SER A 47 -31.59 11.53 -68.28
CA SER A 47 -32.77 12.46 -68.39
C SER A 47 -33.53 12.56 -67.02
N LEU A 48 -34.71 13.21 -66.97
CA LEU A 48 -35.69 13.25 -65.85
C LEU A 48 -37.13 12.97 -66.38
N PRO A 49 -38.11 12.57 -65.54
CA PRO A 49 -39.06 13.54 -64.97
C PRO A 49 -39.45 13.26 -63.49
N ALA A 50 -40.33 14.09 -62.90
CA ALA A 50 -40.66 14.08 -61.47
C ALA A 50 -42.17 13.95 -61.16
N SER A 51 -42.53 13.48 -59.95
CA SER A 51 -43.79 13.86 -59.26
C SER A 51 -43.91 13.38 -57.79
N ARG A 52 -44.58 14.23 -56.99
CA ARG A 52 -45.39 13.96 -55.77
C ARG A 52 -44.78 13.26 -54.54
N THR A 53 -44.41 14.11 -53.57
CA THR A 53 -44.95 14.17 -52.19
C THR A 53 -45.31 12.88 -51.44
N HIS A 54 -44.63 12.64 -50.32
CA HIS A 54 -45.29 12.38 -49.02
C HIS A 54 -44.37 12.88 -47.88
N HIS A 55 -44.93 13.60 -46.90
CA HIS A 55 -44.20 13.93 -45.67
C HIS A 55 -44.21 12.74 -44.71
N SER A 56 -43.04 12.38 -44.19
CA SER A 56 -42.90 11.60 -42.96
C SER A 56 -41.72 12.15 -42.16
N ALA A 57 -41.91 12.39 -40.87
CA ALA A 57 -40.90 13.04 -40.03
C ALA A 57 -39.88 12.00 -39.54
N VAL A 58 -38.71 11.96 -40.18
CA VAL A 58 -37.58 11.17 -39.67
C VAL A 58 -37.01 11.88 -38.45
N VAL A 59 -37.34 11.38 -37.26
CA VAL A 59 -36.67 11.76 -36.01
C VAL A 59 -35.23 11.22 -36.05
N PRO A 60 -34.19 12.05 -35.94
CA PRO A 60 -32.82 11.55 -35.88
C PRO A 60 -32.62 10.78 -34.56
N SER A 61 -32.47 9.46 -34.65
CA SER A 61 -32.08 8.64 -33.52
C SER A 61 -30.63 8.94 -33.16
N LEU A 62 -30.40 9.79 -32.16
CA LEU A 62 -29.09 10.02 -31.58
C LEU A 62 -28.44 8.68 -31.19
N PRO A 63 -27.14 8.47 -31.46
CA PRO A 63 -26.43 7.31 -30.94
C PRO A 63 -26.57 7.26 -29.41
N ARG A 64 -26.91 6.09 -28.88
CA ARG A 64 -26.66 5.81 -27.46
C ARG A 64 -25.17 5.56 -27.31
N GLU A 65 -24.43 6.64 -27.05
CA GLU A 65 -23.10 6.56 -26.45
C GLU A 65 -23.15 5.53 -25.29
N PRO A 66 -22.24 4.54 -25.24
CA PRO A 66 -22.09 3.77 -24.02
C PRO A 66 -21.67 4.75 -22.91
N MET A 67 -22.31 4.71 -21.75
CA MET A 67 -21.93 5.61 -20.65
C MET A 67 -20.47 5.34 -20.26
N SER A 68 -19.57 6.22 -20.69
CA SER A 68 -18.19 6.17 -20.25
C SER A 68 -18.19 6.39 -18.74
N PHE A 69 -17.50 5.52 -18.01
CA PHE A 69 -17.00 5.87 -16.69
C PHE A 69 -15.80 6.81 -16.86
N ASP A 70 -16.04 7.96 -17.51
CA ASP A 70 -15.14 9.11 -17.46
C ASP A 70 -15.04 9.52 -16.00
N THR A 71 -13.98 9.03 -15.37
CA THR A 71 -13.61 9.39 -14.01
C THR A 71 -13.28 10.88 -14.09
N PRO A 72 -14.06 11.77 -13.45
CA PRO A 72 -13.92 13.20 -13.67
C PRO A 72 -12.49 13.62 -13.31
N LEU A 73 -11.71 13.98 -14.34
CA LEU A 73 -10.32 14.40 -14.17
C LEU A 73 -10.31 15.56 -13.17
N PRO A 74 -9.69 15.39 -11.99
CA PRO A 74 -10.12 16.12 -10.83
C PRO A 74 -9.81 17.62 -10.95
N PRO A 75 -10.81 18.51 -10.81
CA PRO A 75 -10.60 19.95 -10.73
C PRO A 75 -10.08 20.36 -9.34
N TYR A 76 -9.13 19.60 -8.77
CA TYR A 76 -8.26 20.08 -7.69
C TYR A 76 -7.08 20.84 -8.28
N ASN A 77 -7.39 21.74 -9.22
CA ASN A 77 -6.47 22.75 -9.72
C ASN A 77 -6.42 23.91 -8.70
N ALA A 78 -5.46 24.82 -8.86
CA ALA A 78 -5.25 25.93 -7.92
C ALA A 78 -6.39 26.98 -7.87
N THR A 79 -7.53 26.72 -8.54
CA THR A 79 -8.73 27.56 -8.57
C THR A 79 -9.88 27.05 -7.70
N ASP A 80 -9.82 25.83 -7.14
CA ASP A 80 -10.76 25.38 -6.11
C ASP A 80 -10.38 26.02 -4.74
N PRO A 81 -11.22 26.89 -4.14
CA PRO A 81 -10.92 27.54 -2.85
C PRO A 81 -10.86 26.58 -1.66
N HIS A 82 -11.37 25.35 -1.82
CA HIS A 82 -11.27 24.30 -0.81
C HIS A 82 -10.10 23.34 -1.06
N ALA A 83 -9.37 23.45 -2.18
CA ALA A 83 -8.27 22.55 -2.52
C ALA A 83 -7.15 22.60 -1.46
N THR A 84 -6.83 21.45 -0.88
CA THR A 84 -5.81 21.34 0.17
C THR A 84 -4.65 20.53 -0.38
N PHE A 85 -3.59 21.23 -0.77
CA PHE A 85 -2.40 20.61 -1.37
C PHE A 85 -1.41 20.17 -0.28
N LEU A 86 -0.86 18.96 -0.44
CA LEU A 86 0.22 18.43 0.39
C LEU A 86 1.48 18.29 -0.46
N ASN A 87 2.62 18.74 0.05
CA ASN A 87 3.90 18.57 -0.64
C ASN A 87 4.24 17.08 -0.78
N SER A 88 4.57 16.67 -2.00
CA SER A 88 4.85 15.28 -2.37
C SER A 88 6.02 14.68 -1.59
N SER A 89 7.12 15.42 -1.46
CA SER A 89 8.31 14.99 -0.71
C SER A 89 8.04 14.92 0.80
N CYS A 90 7.24 15.84 1.35
CA CYS A 90 6.82 15.78 2.75
C CYS A 90 5.97 14.55 3.05
N LEU A 91 5.06 14.16 2.15
CA LEU A 91 4.29 12.91 2.27
C LEU A 91 5.20 11.67 2.17
N ASP A 92 6.17 11.69 1.24
CA ASP A 92 7.10 10.57 1.03
C ASP A 92 8.12 10.41 2.19
N LEU A 93 8.38 11.48 2.95
CA LEU A 93 9.13 11.45 4.21
C LEU A 93 8.24 11.02 5.39
N LEU A 94 6.99 11.51 5.46
CA LEU A 94 6.03 11.11 6.47
C LEU A 94 5.82 9.60 6.47
N PHE A 95 5.70 8.96 5.30
CA PHE A 95 5.56 7.50 5.21
C PHE A 95 6.77 6.72 5.73
N ILE A 96 7.98 7.27 5.68
CA ILE A 96 9.18 6.65 6.26
C ILE A 96 9.13 6.76 7.79
N GLU A 97 8.85 7.95 8.33
CA GLU A 97 8.85 8.19 9.77
C GLU A 97 7.61 7.65 10.50
N LEU A 98 6.50 7.39 9.81
CA LEU A 98 5.25 6.95 10.44
C LEU A 98 5.42 5.69 11.29
N VAL A 99 6.19 4.71 10.80
CA VAL A 99 6.44 3.44 11.50
C VAL A 99 7.40 3.61 12.69
N PRO A 100 8.62 4.17 12.54
CA PRO A 100 9.49 4.47 13.69
C PRO A 100 8.84 5.35 14.75
N MET A 101 8.01 6.31 14.35
CA MET A 101 7.24 7.17 15.26
C MET A 101 6.16 6.37 16.01
N ALA A 102 5.43 5.47 15.34
CA ALA A 102 4.43 4.63 15.99
C ALA A 102 5.05 3.67 17.03
N TYR A 103 6.22 3.09 16.74
CA TYR A 103 6.96 2.28 17.72
C TYR A 103 7.46 3.10 18.92
N ARG A 104 8.04 4.30 18.70
CA ARG A 104 8.45 5.20 19.78
C ARG A 104 7.28 5.57 20.70
N ILE A 105 6.12 5.91 20.13
CA ILE A 105 4.93 6.26 20.92
C ILE A 105 4.35 5.03 21.65
N ALA A 106 4.41 3.83 21.06
CA ALA A 106 4.00 2.60 21.74
C ALA A 106 4.90 2.28 22.95
N ASP A 107 6.21 2.46 22.79
CA ASP A 107 7.22 2.30 23.85
C ASP A 107 6.98 3.30 25.00
N GLU A 108 6.89 4.60 24.69
CA GLU A 108 6.54 5.65 25.67
C GLU A 108 5.25 5.37 26.44
N LEU A 109 4.20 4.87 25.78
CA LEU A 109 2.93 4.54 26.43
C LEU A 109 3.08 3.32 27.33
N SER A 110 3.78 2.27 26.90
CA SER A 110 4.05 1.11 27.74
C SER A 110 4.86 1.46 29.00
N GLN A 111 5.84 2.37 28.90
CA GLN A 111 6.61 2.84 30.06
C GLN A 111 5.74 3.65 31.05
N ARG A 112 4.73 4.39 30.55
CA ARG A 112 3.74 5.09 31.38
C ARG A 112 2.75 4.12 32.07
N GLU A 113 2.40 3.00 31.42
CA GLU A 113 1.60 1.94 32.05
C GLU A 113 2.35 1.27 33.23
N HIS A 114 3.65 0.97 33.05
CA HIS A 114 4.48 0.34 34.09
C HIS A 114 4.77 1.29 35.28
N SER A 115 4.98 2.58 35.03
CA SER A 115 5.16 3.57 36.11
C SER A 115 3.85 3.81 36.88
N ASN A 116 2.73 4.01 36.20
CA ASN A 116 1.42 4.18 36.85
C ASN A 116 1.00 2.94 37.69
N SER A 117 1.29 1.73 37.21
CA SER A 117 0.98 0.50 37.98
C SER A 117 1.90 0.32 39.19
N THR A 118 3.18 0.68 39.08
CA THR A 118 4.12 0.71 40.21
C THR A 118 3.70 1.73 41.27
N GLU A 119 3.29 2.94 40.86
CA GLU A 119 2.84 3.99 41.78
C GLU A 119 1.55 3.60 42.49
N ASN A 120 0.55 3.07 41.78
CA ASN A 120 -0.68 2.54 42.39
C ASN A 120 -0.41 1.37 43.36
N GLY A 121 0.58 0.52 43.06
CA GLY A 121 1.05 -0.53 43.98
C GLY A 121 1.63 0.05 45.28
N LEU A 122 2.49 1.07 45.17
CA LEU A 122 3.08 1.75 46.31
C LEU A 122 2.04 2.53 47.15
N VAL A 123 1.06 3.17 46.50
CA VAL A 123 -0.07 3.84 47.18
C VAL A 123 -0.90 2.82 47.96
N ARG A 124 -1.27 1.68 47.35
CA ARG A 124 -2.00 0.59 48.01
C ARG A 124 -1.24 -0.01 49.20
N MET A 125 0.09 0.03 49.19
CA MET A 125 0.93 -0.39 50.31
C MET A 125 1.08 0.69 51.40
N LYS A 126 0.89 1.97 51.06
CA LYS A 126 0.90 3.10 52.02
C LYS A 126 -0.45 3.38 52.67
N THR A 127 -1.57 3.07 52.01
CA THR A 127 -2.92 3.19 52.59
C THR A 127 -3.32 1.99 53.46
N GLY A 128 -2.42 1.02 53.66
CA GLY A 128 -2.62 -0.13 54.54
C GLY A 128 -2.48 0.16 56.04
N VAL A 129 -3.00 1.30 56.52
CA VAL A 129 -2.96 1.71 57.93
C VAL A 129 -4.37 2.05 58.42
N ASP A 130 -4.75 1.35 59.49
CA ASP A 130 -5.99 1.42 60.27
C ASP A 130 -7.32 1.03 59.58
N ALA A 131 -7.76 -0.19 59.90
CA ALA A 131 -9.16 -0.57 60.01
C ALA A 131 -9.28 -1.59 61.17
N GLY A 132 -9.28 -1.08 62.41
CA GLY A 132 -9.27 -1.90 63.62
C GLY A 132 -10.50 -2.80 63.84
N SER A 133 -10.24 -4.10 63.95
CA SER A 133 -10.95 -5.12 64.75
C SER A 133 -12.47 -5.34 64.60
N VAL A 134 -12.82 -6.55 64.15
CA VAL A 134 -13.76 -7.43 64.85
C VAL A 134 -13.11 -8.83 64.96
N LYS A 135 -13.35 -9.57 66.05
CA LYS A 135 -12.87 -10.95 66.24
C LYS A 135 -14.04 -11.93 66.27
N ASP A 136 -13.95 -12.99 65.45
CA ASP A 136 -14.54 -14.32 65.67
C ASP A 136 -13.84 -15.30 64.68
N GLY A 137 -13.75 -16.63 64.86
CA GLY A 137 -14.23 -17.48 65.96
C GLY A 137 -13.94 -18.96 65.67
N GLY A 138 -12.70 -19.44 65.89
CA GLY A 138 -12.23 -20.77 65.47
C GLY A 138 -11.77 -20.82 63.99
N GLY A 139 -10.94 -21.75 63.52
CA GLY A 139 -10.31 -22.92 64.16
C GLY A 139 -10.65 -24.22 63.39
N GLY A 140 -9.71 -25.00 62.86
CA GLY A 140 -8.26 -24.84 62.72
C GLY A 140 -7.65 -25.98 61.87
N GLY A 141 -6.37 -25.92 61.52
CA GLY A 141 -5.70 -26.96 60.75
C GLY A 141 -4.29 -26.54 60.31
N ALA A 142 -3.29 -27.40 60.50
CA ALA A 142 -1.89 -27.07 60.30
C ALA A 142 -1.29 -27.74 59.06
N GLY A 143 -0.39 -27.02 58.39
CA GLY A 143 0.34 -27.49 57.20
C GLY A 143 0.63 -26.31 56.27
N GLY A 144 1.88 -25.91 56.01
CA GLY A 144 3.13 -26.49 56.49
C GLY A 144 4.27 -26.19 55.53
N SER A 145 4.69 -24.92 55.48
CA SER A 145 5.89 -24.35 54.82
C SER A 145 6.54 -25.13 53.66
N THR A 146 6.64 -24.50 52.49
CA THR A 146 7.98 -24.27 51.92
C THR A 146 7.98 -23.13 50.91
N LEU A 147 9.13 -22.44 50.81
CA LEU A 147 9.38 -21.43 49.78
C LEU A 147 9.75 -22.14 48.47
N GLY A 148 9.08 -21.76 47.37
CA GLY A 148 9.24 -22.37 46.05
C GLY A 148 9.35 -21.34 44.93
N GLY A 149 10.13 -20.27 45.14
CA GLY A 149 10.33 -19.20 44.16
C GLY A 149 11.21 -19.63 43.00
N THR A 150 10.70 -20.48 42.10
CA THR A 150 11.38 -20.85 40.85
C THR A 150 11.39 -19.69 39.87
N ALA A 151 12.50 -18.95 39.85
CA ALA A 151 12.83 -18.05 38.75
C ALA A 151 13.14 -18.86 37.49
N THR A 152 12.14 -19.05 36.63
CA THR A 152 12.24 -19.78 35.35
C THR A 152 11.45 -19.04 34.28
N GLY A 153 12.09 -18.12 33.55
CA GLY A 153 11.39 -17.32 32.53
C GLY A 153 12.07 -16.11 31.91
N SER A 154 13.36 -15.82 32.16
CA SER A 154 14.04 -14.61 31.64
C SER A 154 14.29 -14.59 30.12
N GLY A 155 13.53 -15.37 29.34
CA GLY A 155 13.52 -15.40 27.89
C GLY A 155 12.12 -15.26 27.27
N THR A 156 11.06 -15.11 28.09
CA THR A 156 9.70 -14.79 27.61
C THR A 156 9.38 -13.31 27.75
N GLU A 157 9.82 -12.64 28.83
CA GLU A 157 9.49 -11.24 29.10
C GLU A 157 9.90 -10.26 27.98
N GLU A 158 11.12 -10.37 27.45
CA GLU A 158 11.57 -9.55 26.30
C GLU A 158 10.76 -9.81 25.02
N GLY A 159 10.30 -11.05 24.82
CA GLY A 159 9.48 -11.44 23.67
C GLY A 159 8.05 -10.90 23.77
N GLU A 160 7.44 -11.02 24.95
CA GLU A 160 6.11 -10.50 25.26
C GLU A 160 6.10 -8.96 25.22
N GLU A 161 7.15 -8.29 25.71
CA GLU A 161 7.30 -6.83 25.58
C GLU A 161 7.42 -6.43 24.10
N GLY A 162 8.24 -7.15 23.32
CA GLY A 162 8.37 -6.94 21.88
C GLY A 162 7.06 -7.11 21.12
N GLU A 163 6.24 -8.10 21.49
CA GLU A 163 4.90 -8.31 20.92
C GLU A 163 3.92 -7.20 21.34
N ARG A 164 3.88 -6.80 22.62
CA ARG A 164 3.05 -5.67 23.07
C ARG A 164 3.41 -4.36 22.34
N LYS A 165 4.69 -4.07 22.13
CA LYS A 165 5.15 -2.89 21.37
C LYS A 165 4.75 -2.98 19.89
N ARG A 166 4.87 -4.17 19.28
CA ARG A 166 4.39 -4.46 17.92
C ARG A 166 2.88 -4.26 17.79
N GLU A 167 2.09 -4.74 18.74
CA GLU A 167 0.63 -4.62 18.73
C GLU A 167 0.17 -3.17 18.97
N GLY A 168 0.82 -2.46 19.90
CA GLY A 168 0.58 -1.03 20.13
C GLY A 168 0.85 -0.19 18.87
N ALA A 169 1.96 -0.45 18.18
CA ALA A 169 2.27 0.17 16.90
C ALA A 169 1.24 -0.20 15.81
N TYR A 170 0.83 -1.47 15.73
CA TYR A 170 -0.22 -1.95 14.82
C TYR A 170 -1.53 -1.20 15.01
N ARG A 171 -2.13 -1.25 16.20
CA ARG A 171 -3.41 -0.59 16.52
C ARG A 171 -3.36 0.91 16.18
N ARG A 172 -2.23 1.57 16.44
CA ARG A 172 -2.07 3.01 16.20
C ARG A 172 -1.95 3.37 14.71
N LEU A 173 -1.16 2.62 13.95
CA LEU A 173 -1.00 2.81 12.50
C LEU A 173 -2.30 2.48 11.75
N ASP A 174 -2.95 1.39 12.12
CA ASP A 174 -4.23 0.92 11.57
C ASP A 174 -5.37 1.92 11.85
N ALA A 175 -5.49 2.44 13.10
CA ALA A 175 -6.49 3.45 13.44
C ALA A 175 -6.25 4.82 12.77
N LEU A 176 -4.97 5.24 12.63
CA LEU A 176 -4.63 6.44 11.85
C LEU A 176 -5.01 6.28 10.38
N GLY A 177 -4.69 5.12 9.79
CA GLY A 177 -5.08 4.78 8.43
C GLY A 177 -6.59 4.82 8.25
N TYR A 178 -7.34 4.18 9.15
CA TYR A 178 -8.80 4.13 9.12
C TYR A 178 -9.42 5.53 9.05
N ARG A 179 -9.02 6.46 9.92
CA ARG A 179 -9.52 7.84 9.92
C ARG A 179 -9.16 8.61 8.63
N VAL A 180 -7.98 8.37 8.06
CA VAL A 180 -7.58 8.96 6.77
C VAL A 180 -8.42 8.39 5.63
N GLY A 181 -8.70 7.08 5.62
CA GLY A 181 -9.57 6.44 4.65
C GLY A 181 -10.98 7.02 4.65
N GLN A 182 -11.57 7.23 5.83
CA GLN A 182 -12.90 7.84 5.97
C GLN A 182 -12.95 9.26 5.37
N GLY A 183 -12.06 10.15 5.80
CA GLY A 183 -12.01 11.55 5.35
C GLY A 183 -11.67 11.70 3.86
N ILE A 184 -10.96 10.74 3.26
CA ILE A 184 -10.77 10.68 1.81
C ILE A 184 -12.09 10.36 1.09
N VAL A 185 -12.89 9.41 1.57
CA VAL A 185 -14.17 9.11 0.91
C VAL A 185 -15.14 10.29 1.03
N GLU A 186 -15.31 10.82 2.24
CA GLU A 186 -16.16 11.99 2.52
C GLU A 186 -15.89 13.18 1.58
N ARG A 187 -14.62 13.40 1.22
CA ARG A 187 -14.20 14.49 0.33
C ARG A 187 -14.21 14.13 -1.16
N PHE A 188 -13.74 12.94 -1.54
CA PHE A 188 -13.45 12.59 -2.95
C PHE A 188 -14.55 11.73 -3.62
N SER A 189 -15.56 11.27 -2.87
CA SER A 189 -16.78 10.66 -3.45
C SER A 189 -18.02 11.56 -3.41
N ARG A 190 -17.90 12.82 -2.95
CA ARG A 190 -19.02 13.76 -2.74
C ARG A 190 -19.94 13.88 -3.96
N ASP A 191 -19.36 14.08 -5.13
CA ASP A 191 -20.08 14.39 -6.38
C ASP A 191 -20.27 13.14 -7.27
N ARG A 192 -20.08 11.94 -6.69
CA ARG A 192 -20.29 10.66 -7.38
C ARG A 192 -21.67 10.08 -7.04
N PRO A 193 -22.31 9.33 -7.97
CA PRO A 193 -23.46 8.50 -7.63
C PRO A 193 -23.15 7.58 -6.44
N ARG A 194 -24.11 7.42 -5.52
CA ARG A 194 -23.94 6.59 -4.33
C ARG A 194 -23.62 5.14 -4.73
N PHE A 195 -22.53 4.60 -4.18
CA PHE A 195 -22.11 3.22 -4.44
C PHE A 195 -23.21 2.22 -4.04
N THR A 196 -23.58 1.34 -4.97
CA THR A 196 -24.56 0.24 -4.78
C THR A 196 -23.94 -1.15 -4.90
N ASP A 197 -22.87 -1.30 -5.67
CA ASP A 197 -22.11 -2.55 -5.81
C ASP A 197 -20.79 -2.50 -5.03
N THR A 198 -20.54 -3.53 -4.24
CA THR A 198 -19.26 -3.81 -3.57
C THR A 198 -18.08 -3.82 -4.55
N LEU A 199 -18.24 -4.36 -5.76
CA LEU A 199 -17.16 -4.39 -6.74
C LEU A 199 -16.78 -2.98 -7.21
N ASP A 200 -17.73 -2.05 -7.30
CA ASP A 200 -17.46 -0.65 -7.67
C ASP A 200 -16.80 0.13 -6.54
N MET A 201 -17.15 -0.14 -5.28
CA MET A 201 -16.40 0.37 -4.11
C MET A 201 -14.94 -0.09 -4.14
N ILE A 202 -14.69 -1.35 -4.49
CA ILE A 202 -13.34 -1.91 -4.63
C ILE A 202 -12.59 -1.31 -5.83
N LYS A 203 -13.26 -1.11 -6.99
CA LYS A 203 -12.66 -0.41 -8.14
C LYS A 203 -12.25 1.03 -7.78
N PHE A 204 -13.11 1.77 -7.07
CA PHE A 204 -12.84 3.13 -6.60
C PHE A 204 -11.64 3.17 -5.63
N LEU A 205 -11.53 2.19 -4.72
CA LEU A 205 -10.35 2.05 -3.87
C LEU A 205 -9.07 1.77 -4.68
N CYS A 206 -9.12 0.80 -5.60
CA CYS A 206 -8.00 0.42 -6.45
C CYS A 206 -7.51 1.55 -7.38
N LYS A 207 -8.43 2.43 -7.81
CA LYS A 207 -8.14 3.55 -8.70
C LYS A 207 -7.93 4.84 -7.94
N ASP A 208 -9.01 5.48 -7.51
CA ASP A 208 -9.02 6.86 -6.99
C ASP A 208 -8.29 6.99 -5.65
N VAL A 209 -8.59 6.12 -4.68
CA VAL A 209 -7.97 6.20 -3.34
C VAL A 209 -6.48 5.87 -3.40
N TRP A 210 -6.09 4.83 -4.15
CA TRP A 210 -4.68 4.50 -4.36
C TRP A 210 -3.93 5.59 -5.14
N GLN A 211 -4.56 6.17 -6.17
CA GLN A 211 -3.98 7.26 -6.96
C GLN A 211 -3.81 8.54 -6.13
N LEU A 212 -4.71 8.84 -5.21
CA LEU A 212 -4.59 10.01 -4.33
C LEU A 212 -3.40 9.88 -3.37
N ILE A 213 -3.23 8.71 -2.74
CA ILE A 213 -2.23 8.52 -1.67
C ILE A 213 -0.87 8.12 -2.23
N PHE A 214 -0.85 7.13 -3.13
CA PHE A 214 0.38 6.51 -3.66
C PHE A 214 0.66 6.92 -5.11
N ARG A 215 -0.11 7.85 -5.69
CA ARG A 215 0.14 8.43 -7.04
C ARG A 215 0.19 7.38 -8.16
N LYS A 216 -0.36 6.18 -7.93
CA LYS A 216 -0.54 5.07 -8.88
C LYS A 216 -1.84 4.33 -8.57
N GLN A 217 -2.36 3.57 -9.53
CA GLN A 217 -3.44 2.60 -9.29
C GLN A 217 -2.86 1.28 -8.75
N ILE A 218 -3.71 0.43 -8.16
CA ILE A 218 -3.37 -0.98 -7.86
C ILE A 218 -3.12 -1.73 -9.18
N ASP A 219 -2.05 -2.52 -9.27
CA ASP A 219 -1.66 -3.17 -10.53
C ASP A 219 -2.52 -4.39 -10.87
N ASN A 220 -2.97 -5.14 -9.85
CA ASN A 220 -3.84 -6.31 -10.04
C ASN A 220 -4.97 -6.36 -8.99
N LEU A 221 -6.18 -6.68 -9.45
CA LEU A 221 -7.34 -6.99 -8.62
C LEU A 221 -7.87 -8.38 -8.98
N LYS A 222 -7.94 -9.28 -7.99
CA LYS A 222 -8.57 -10.60 -8.08
C LYS A 222 -9.71 -10.71 -7.07
N THR A 223 -10.72 -11.53 -7.34
CA THR A 223 -11.83 -11.80 -6.41
C THR A 223 -12.33 -13.24 -6.56
N ASN A 224 -12.94 -13.78 -5.51
CA ASN A 224 -13.69 -15.04 -5.58
C ASN A 224 -15.21 -14.83 -5.79
N HIS A 225 -15.66 -13.58 -6.00
CA HIS A 225 -17.07 -13.16 -6.08
C HIS A 225 -17.94 -13.52 -4.84
N ARG A 226 -17.34 -14.04 -3.77
CA ARG A 226 -17.97 -14.44 -2.50
C ARG A 226 -17.51 -13.57 -1.34
N GLY A 227 -17.16 -12.31 -1.64
CA GLY A 227 -16.78 -11.30 -0.66
C GLY A 227 -15.29 -11.28 -0.27
N ILE A 228 -14.42 -12.01 -0.98
CA ILE A 228 -12.96 -11.92 -0.84
C ILE A 228 -12.35 -11.26 -2.08
N TYR A 229 -11.44 -10.31 -1.86
CA TYR A 229 -10.69 -9.60 -2.88
C TYR A 229 -9.20 -9.66 -2.54
N VAL A 230 -8.34 -9.77 -3.55
CA VAL A 230 -6.88 -9.73 -3.40
C VAL A 230 -6.35 -8.66 -4.35
N LEU A 231 -5.73 -7.65 -3.76
CA LEU A 231 -5.14 -6.50 -4.45
C LEU A 231 -3.62 -6.67 -4.40
N THR A 232 -2.92 -6.40 -5.51
CA THR A 232 -1.47 -6.45 -5.57
C THR A 232 -0.91 -5.15 -6.11
N ASP A 233 0.01 -4.55 -5.35
CA ASP A 233 0.89 -3.49 -5.81
C ASP A 233 2.30 -4.09 -5.99
N ASN A 234 2.74 -4.21 -7.24
CA ASN A 234 4.03 -4.78 -7.63
C ASN A 234 5.21 -3.85 -7.30
N THR A 235 4.96 -2.59 -6.93
CA THR A 235 5.99 -1.57 -6.66
C THR A 235 5.47 -0.57 -5.64
N PHE A 236 5.17 -1.08 -4.45
CA PHE A 236 4.49 -0.35 -3.40
C PHE A 236 5.45 0.72 -2.82
N ARG A 237 5.17 2.00 -3.12
CA ARG A 237 6.15 3.10 -2.93
C ARG A 237 6.74 3.23 -1.52
N PRO A 238 6.01 3.01 -0.41
CA PRO A 238 6.60 3.04 0.93
C PRO A 238 7.73 2.02 1.15
N LEU A 239 7.73 0.91 0.39
CA LEU A 239 8.78 -0.12 0.43
C LEU A 239 9.86 0.06 -0.65
N ALA A 240 9.62 0.88 -1.67
CA ALA A 240 10.52 1.05 -2.83
C ALA A 240 11.90 1.66 -2.54
N ARG A 241 12.14 2.13 -1.31
CA ARG A 241 13.46 2.59 -0.83
C ARG A 241 14.01 1.76 0.34
N MET A 242 13.35 0.66 0.71
CA MET A 242 13.82 -0.21 1.78
C MET A 242 14.93 -1.13 1.28
N SER A 243 16.03 -1.17 2.02
CA SER A 243 17.19 -2.04 1.74
C SER A 243 17.73 -2.57 3.07
N MET A 244 18.07 -3.86 3.11
CA MET A 244 18.54 -4.59 4.29
C MET A 244 19.62 -5.60 3.86
N ALA A 245 20.36 -6.15 4.82
CA ALA A 245 21.43 -7.11 4.56
C ALA A 245 20.93 -8.44 3.97
N SER A 246 19.72 -8.88 4.33
CA SER A 246 19.05 -10.03 3.72
C SER A 246 17.60 -9.72 3.30
N PRO A 247 17.07 -10.37 2.24
CA PRO A 247 15.66 -10.22 1.84
C PRO A 247 14.67 -10.65 2.92
N ALA A 248 15.03 -11.65 3.74
CA ALA A 248 14.18 -12.16 4.82
C ALA A 248 14.01 -11.12 5.95
N GLU A 249 15.09 -10.46 6.37
CA GLU A 249 15.01 -9.30 7.28
C GLU A 249 14.18 -8.16 6.66
N ALA A 250 14.35 -7.92 5.36
CA ALA A 250 13.64 -6.86 4.65
C ALA A 250 12.13 -7.07 4.70
N VAL A 251 11.63 -8.29 4.45
CA VAL A 251 10.22 -8.66 4.59
C VAL A 251 9.72 -8.44 6.03
N ILE A 252 10.47 -8.91 7.03
CA ILE A 252 10.09 -8.76 8.46
C ILE A 252 10.01 -7.28 8.87
N LYS A 253 10.95 -6.44 8.40
CA LYS A 253 10.98 -4.99 8.69
C LYS A 253 9.99 -4.18 7.84
N ALA A 254 9.56 -4.71 6.69
CA ALA A 254 8.56 -4.09 5.81
C ALA A 254 7.12 -4.23 6.34
N GLN A 255 6.80 -5.34 7.01
CA GLN A 255 5.43 -5.66 7.44
C GLN A 255 4.68 -4.51 8.18
N PRO A 256 5.30 -3.73 9.08
CA PRO A 256 4.63 -2.60 9.75
C PRO A 256 4.17 -1.47 8.81
N PHE A 257 4.85 -1.27 7.68
CA PHE A 257 4.51 -0.23 6.70
C PHE A 257 3.22 -0.55 5.93
N LEU A 258 2.71 -1.80 6.02
CA LEU A 258 1.45 -2.22 5.43
C LEU A 258 0.22 -1.92 6.32
N TRP A 259 0.41 -1.61 7.61
CA TRP A 259 -0.68 -1.43 8.57
C TRP A 259 -1.49 -0.15 8.35
N PHE A 260 -0.82 1.00 8.16
CA PHE A 260 -1.52 2.25 7.81
C PHE A 260 -2.31 2.13 6.48
N PRO A 261 -1.72 1.61 5.38
CA PRO A 261 -2.48 1.33 4.15
C PRO A 261 -3.67 0.38 4.35
N SER A 262 -3.52 -0.67 5.18
CA SER A 262 -4.63 -1.58 5.52
C SER A 262 -5.75 -0.87 6.26
N GLY A 263 -5.40 0.00 7.22
CA GLY A 263 -6.33 0.89 7.91
C GLY A 263 -7.08 1.79 6.92
N VAL A 264 -6.37 2.46 6.01
CA VAL A 264 -6.97 3.29 4.94
C VAL A 264 -7.98 2.51 4.12
N MET A 265 -7.63 1.30 3.67
CA MET A 265 -8.56 0.46 2.91
C MET A 265 -9.85 0.17 3.69
N ARG A 266 -9.74 -0.24 4.96
CA ARG A 266 -10.92 -0.50 5.82
C ARG A 266 -11.75 0.76 6.06
N GLY A 267 -11.10 1.89 6.32
CA GLY A 267 -11.77 3.18 6.60
C GLY A 267 -12.55 3.70 5.39
N ALA A 268 -11.94 3.63 4.20
CA ALA A 268 -12.60 4.01 2.96
C ALA A 268 -13.81 3.10 2.66
N LEU A 269 -13.65 1.77 2.79
CA LEU A 269 -14.74 0.83 2.57
C LEU A 269 -15.87 1.01 3.60
N ALA A 270 -15.55 1.27 4.86
CA ALA A 270 -16.54 1.56 5.90
C ALA A 270 -17.35 2.84 5.61
N SER A 271 -16.72 3.94 5.16
CA SER A 271 -17.44 5.16 4.75
C SER A 271 -18.32 4.97 3.49
N MET A 272 -18.07 3.94 2.68
CA MET A 272 -18.98 3.52 1.60
C MET A 272 -20.07 2.53 2.06
N GLY A 273 -20.07 2.13 3.33
CA GLY A 273 -21.03 1.19 3.92
C GLY A 273 -20.60 -0.29 3.92
N LEU A 274 -19.34 -0.58 3.58
CA LEU A 274 -18.81 -1.95 3.47
C LEU A 274 -17.82 -2.26 4.60
N ASN A 275 -18.29 -2.95 5.64
CA ASN A 275 -17.42 -3.43 6.72
C ASN A 275 -16.52 -4.56 6.22
N THR A 276 -15.21 -4.40 6.40
CA THR A 276 -14.19 -5.36 5.94
C THR A 276 -13.06 -5.56 6.95
N THR A 277 -12.44 -6.73 6.91
CA THR A 277 -11.09 -6.96 7.46
C THR A 277 -10.09 -6.95 6.32
N VAL A 278 -8.94 -6.31 6.52
CA VAL A 278 -7.81 -6.32 5.57
C VAL A 278 -6.63 -7.01 6.22
N HIS A 279 -6.14 -8.06 5.58
CA HIS A 279 -4.83 -8.64 5.87
C HIS A 279 -3.86 -8.19 4.77
N ALA A 280 -2.62 -7.89 5.14
CA ALA A 280 -1.61 -7.43 4.20
C ALA A 280 -0.28 -8.11 4.45
N GLU A 281 0.44 -8.41 3.39
CA GLU A 281 1.69 -9.16 3.40
C GLU A 281 2.64 -8.68 2.29
N THR A 282 3.92 -9.00 2.44
CA THR A 282 4.93 -8.84 1.40
C THR A 282 5.84 -10.06 1.43
N SER A 283 6.08 -10.66 0.26
CA SER A 283 6.97 -11.82 0.09
C SER A 283 8.31 -11.45 -0.55
N GLU A 284 8.32 -10.37 -1.33
CA GLU A 284 9.47 -9.85 -2.06
C GLU A 284 9.31 -8.32 -2.18
N LEU A 285 10.36 -7.56 -1.87
CA LEU A 285 10.33 -6.11 -1.98
C LEU A 285 10.60 -5.67 -3.42
N PRO A 286 9.93 -4.62 -3.94
CA PRO A 286 9.02 -3.72 -3.23
C PRO A 286 7.53 -4.07 -3.39
N GLY A 287 7.17 -5.34 -3.57
CA GLY A 287 5.77 -5.76 -3.73
C GLY A 287 4.97 -5.76 -2.42
N ALA A 288 3.66 -5.57 -2.51
CA ALA A 288 2.71 -5.73 -1.41
C ALA A 288 1.38 -6.33 -1.88
N ILE A 289 0.81 -7.22 -1.06
CA ILE A 289 -0.48 -7.86 -1.30
C ILE A 289 -1.44 -7.47 -0.17
N PHE A 290 -2.68 -7.12 -0.52
CA PHE A 290 -3.76 -6.78 0.40
C PHE A 290 -4.97 -7.67 0.15
N GLN A 291 -5.25 -8.60 1.06
CA GLN A 291 -6.43 -9.44 1.04
C GLN A 291 -7.56 -8.78 1.85
N ILE A 292 -8.60 -8.34 1.16
CA ILE A 292 -9.80 -7.74 1.73
C ILE A 292 -10.88 -8.83 1.86
N LYS A 293 -11.45 -8.99 3.06
CA LYS A 293 -12.61 -9.88 3.31
C LYS A 293 -13.76 -9.05 3.85
N THR A 294 -14.93 -9.18 3.23
CA THR A 294 -16.18 -8.58 3.71
C THR A 294 -16.76 -9.35 4.89
N VAL A 295 -17.46 -8.66 5.80
CA VAL A 295 -18.17 -9.32 6.90
C VAL A 295 -19.25 -10.24 6.32
N GLY A 296 -19.19 -11.53 6.67
CA GLY A 296 -20.07 -12.57 6.11
C GLY A 296 -19.53 -13.31 4.87
N ALA A 297 -18.34 -12.96 4.38
CA ALA A 297 -17.66 -13.73 3.33
C ALA A 297 -17.42 -15.18 3.79
N LYS A 298 -17.91 -16.16 3.01
CA LYS A 298 -17.60 -17.57 3.23
C LYS A 298 -16.22 -17.88 2.61
N PRO A 299 -15.38 -18.72 3.25
CA PRO A 299 -14.17 -19.26 2.61
C PRO A 299 -14.55 -20.00 1.31
#